data_AF-A0A0R3QGH0-F1
#
_entry.id   AF-A0A0R3QGH0-F1
#
_cell.length_a   1.000
_cell.length_b   1.000
_cell.length_c   1.000
_cell.angle_alpha   90.00
_cell.angle_beta   90.00
_cell.angle_gamma   90.00
#
_symmetry.space_group_name_H-M   'P 1'
#
loop_
_entity.id
_entity.type
_entity.pdbx_description
1 polymer ?
#
loop_
_entity_poly.entity_id
_entity_poly.type
_entity_poly.pdbx_seq_one_letter_code
_entity_poly.pdbx_strand_id
1 'polypeptide(L)'
;MESENNKTSDGYDQSSNGVPLKKDPRICDSAKVPAAYSEGALVSIDRENLPQLLEVNKFLKEEMSLLNTRAHMLKKKLPPILNSEGNDFTDEVNRVHFPFISDLFAFIRMKVEMDKEKARANKLKALWFSEEKKIIEERSKLKDEEDEWKEKIKMKEKLTSKVNELHEQIFEKTVGDELNFIQHNLLVETDRYNTLRIDFETFEQIVQQTEQELSHQEKVCLFSVNLN
;
A
#
# COMPACT_ATOMS: atom_id res chain seq x y z
N MET A 1 -3.53 -24.79 -26.48
CA MET A 1 -4.61 -24.37 -27.38
C MET A 1 -5.74 -23.90 -26.49
N GLU A 2 -6.02 -22.60 -26.50
CA GLU A 2 -7.34 -22.02 -26.26
C GLU A 2 -7.16 -20.50 -26.39
N SER A 3 -7.79 -19.97 -27.43
CA SER A 3 -7.72 -18.58 -27.88
C SER A 3 -9.14 -18.04 -27.79
N GLU A 4 -9.45 -17.31 -26.73
CA GLU A 4 -10.73 -16.61 -26.59
C GLU A 4 -10.64 -15.26 -27.30
N ASN A 5 -11.13 -15.26 -28.53
CA ASN A 5 -11.30 -14.07 -29.33
C ASN A 5 -12.48 -13.25 -28.79
N ASN A 6 -12.18 -12.03 -28.34
CA ASN A 6 -13.15 -10.96 -28.17
C ASN A 6 -13.87 -10.66 -29.50
N LYS A 7 -15.21 -10.81 -29.50
CA LYS A 7 -16.11 -10.23 -30.49
C LYS A 7 -17.23 -9.49 -29.75
N THR A 8 -17.09 -8.19 -29.57
CA THR A 8 -18.23 -7.28 -29.40
C THR A 8 -18.50 -6.64 -30.75
N SER A 9 -19.52 -7.19 -31.42
CA SER A 9 -20.08 -6.71 -32.67
C SER A 9 -20.89 -5.44 -32.40
N ASP A 10 -20.41 -4.30 -32.87
CA ASP A 10 -21.22 -3.10 -33.05
C ASP A 10 -22.18 -3.35 -34.23
N GLY A 11 -23.46 -3.49 -33.90
CA GLY A 11 -24.53 -3.69 -34.87
C GLY A 11 -25.80 -3.02 -34.40
N TYR A 12 -25.86 -1.69 -34.53
CA TYR A 12 -27.14 -0.98 -34.61
C TYR A 12 -27.45 -0.75 -36.09
N ASP A 13 -28.20 -1.70 -36.63
CA ASP A 13 -28.78 -1.65 -37.97
C ASP A 13 -29.73 -0.45 -38.09
N GLN A 14 -29.50 0.34 -39.13
CA GLN A 14 -30.40 1.38 -39.61
C GLN A 14 -31.63 0.73 -40.25
N SER A 15 -32.72 0.57 -39.50
CA SER A 15 -34.01 0.17 -40.07
C SER A 15 -34.84 1.42 -40.41
N SER A 16 -34.70 1.86 -41.65
CA SER A 16 -35.63 2.76 -42.33
C SER A 16 -36.95 2.03 -42.59
N ASN A 17 -37.93 2.19 -41.68
CA ASN A 17 -39.33 1.89 -41.96
C ASN A 17 -40.11 3.20 -42.03
N GLY A 18 -40.25 3.71 -43.25
CA GLY A 18 -41.16 4.78 -43.60
C GLY A 18 -42.59 4.35 -43.37
N VAL A 19 -43.17 4.81 -42.26
CA VAL A 19 -44.61 4.82 -42.04
C VAL A 19 -45.09 6.26 -42.28
N PRO A 20 -45.93 6.51 -43.30
CA PRO A 20 -46.53 7.83 -43.48
C PRO A 20 -47.43 8.08 -42.27
N LEU A 21 -47.07 9.06 -41.43
CA LEU A 21 -48.00 9.55 -40.42
C LEU A 21 -49.23 10.10 -41.16
N LYS A 22 -50.36 9.41 -40.98
CA LYS A 22 -51.67 9.78 -41.49
C LYS A 22 -51.90 11.26 -41.19
N LYS A 23 -52.09 12.06 -42.24
CA LYS A 23 -52.59 13.43 -42.09
C LYS A 23 -53.98 13.34 -41.47
N ASP A 24 -54.13 13.92 -40.29
CA ASP A 24 -55.41 14.07 -39.62
C ASP A 24 -56.37 14.84 -40.56
N PRO A 25 -57.56 14.30 -40.90
CA PRO A 25 -58.52 14.97 -41.80
C PRO A 25 -59.04 16.31 -41.28
N ARG A 26 -58.69 16.71 -40.06
CA ARG A 26 -59.03 18.02 -39.49
C ARG A 26 -58.11 19.16 -39.91
N ILE A 27 -57.02 18.88 -40.62
CA ILE A 27 -56.16 19.92 -41.20
C ILE A 27 -56.66 20.20 -42.61
N CYS A 28 -57.89 20.74 -42.68
CA CYS A 28 -58.37 21.43 -43.86
C CYS A 28 -58.47 22.91 -43.53
N ASP A 29 -58.28 23.68 -44.59
CA ASP A 29 -58.64 25.08 -44.73
C ASP A 29 -57.63 26.07 -44.16
N SER A 30 -56.85 26.61 -45.11
CA SER A 30 -56.84 28.06 -45.38
C SER A 30 -57.84 28.78 -44.47
N ALA A 31 -57.38 29.13 -43.28
CA ALA A 31 -58.07 30.07 -42.43
C ALA A 31 -57.96 31.40 -43.18
N LYS A 32 -58.92 31.63 -44.08
CA LYS A 32 -59.26 32.96 -44.56
C LYS A 32 -59.41 33.78 -43.29
N VAL A 33 -58.39 34.60 -43.03
CA VAL A 33 -58.51 35.77 -42.17
C VAL A 33 -59.83 36.42 -42.57
N PRO A 34 -60.82 36.54 -41.67
CA PRO A 34 -62.05 37.23 -42.02
C PRO A 34 -61.65 38.59 -42.57
N ALA A 35 -62.15 38.92 -43.76
CA ALA A 35 -61.91 40.18 -44.45
C ALA A 35 -62.58 41.37 -43.73
N ALA A 36 -62.50 41.41 -42.40
CA ALA A 36 -62.98 42.47 -41.52
C ALA A 36 -61.87 43.43 -41.12
N TYR A 37 -60.61 43.15 -41.46
CA TYR A 37 -59.50 44.10 -41.32
C TYR A 37 -59.11 44.67 -42.69
N SER A 38 -60.11 45.26 -43.36
CA SER A 38 -59.83 46.27 -44.38
C SER A 38 -59.57 47.58 -43.64
N GLU A 39 -58.47 48.23 -44.00
CA GLU A 39 -58.12 49.60 -43.67
C GLU A 39 -59.36 50.48 -43.79
N GLY A 40 -59.90 50.96 -42.65
CA GLY A 40 -61.16 51.72 -42.60
C GLY A 40 -62.29 51.17 -41.71
N ALA A 41 -62.08 50.13 -40.90
CA ALA A 41 -63.06 49.74 -39.86
C ALA A 41 -63.09 50.77 -38.72
N LEU A 42 -63.86 51.85 -38.90
CA LEU A 42 -64.18 52.79 -37.83
C LEU A 42 -65.09 52.07 -36.83
N VAL A 43 -64.48 51.46 -35.81
CA VAL A 43 -65.22 50.92 -34.66
C VAL A 43 -65.92 52.12 -34.03
N SER A 44 -67.24 52.19 -34.18
CA SER A 44 -68.07 53.15 -33.47
C SER A 44 -67.96 52.87 -31.98
N ILE A 45 -67.08 53.59 -31.31
CA ILE A 45 -66.94 53.52 -29.85
C ILE A 45 -68.19 54.16 -29.27
N ASP A 46 -68.99 53.36 -28.59
CA ASP A 46 -70.13 53.86 -27.83
C ASP A 46 -69.61 54.88 -26.80
N ARG A 47 -70.01 56.14 -26.91
CA ARG A 47 -69.40 57.26 -26.17
C ARG A 47 -69.49 57.08 -24.65
N GLU A 48 -70.44 56.28 -24.19
CA GLU A 48 -70.66 55.97 -22.78
C GLU A 48 -69.58 55.04 -22.20
N ASN A 49 -68.91 54.21 -23.02
CA ASN A 49 -67.90 53.23 -22.58
C ASN A 49 -66.44 53.65 -22.84
N LEU A 50 -66.23 54.79 -23.51
CA LEU A 50 -64.91 55.33 -23.83
C LEU A 50 -64.01 55.59 -22.59
N PRO A 51 -64.52 56.10 -21.45
CA PRO A 51 -63.70 56.30 -20.26
C PRO A 51 -63.17 54.99 -19.66
N GLN A 52 -64.01 53.95 -19.59
CA GLN A 52 -63.59 52.63 -19.09
C GLN A 52 -62.55 51.98 -20.02
N LEU A 53 -62.70 52.12 -21.34
CA LEU A 53 -61.74 51.57 -22.30
C LEU A 53 -60.37 52.24 -22.18
N LEU A 54 -60.33 53.56 -21.95
CA LEU A 54 -59.09 54.30 -21.71
C LEU A 54 -58.41 53.90 -20.39
N GLU A 55 -59.20 53.66 -19.35
CA GLU A 55 -58.70 53.21 -18.05
C GLU A 55 -58.13 51.79 -18.11
N VAL A 56 -58.81 50.86 -18.80
CA VAL A 56 -58.30 49.51 -19.08
C VAL A 56 -57.03 49.56 -19.94
N ASN A 57 -56.97 50.43 -20.96
CA ASN A 57 -55.77 50.58 -21.78
C ASN A 57 -54.58 51.09 -20.96
N LYS A 58 -54.81 52.04 -20.05
CA LYS A 58 -53.79 52.56 -19.13
C LYS A 58 -53.28 51.47 -18.19
N PHE A 59 -54.20 50.72 -17.57
CA PHE A 59 -53.87 49.59 -16.71
C PHE A 59 -53.03 48.53 -17.46
N LEU A 60 -53.44 48.15 -18.67
CA LEU A 60 -52.72 47.17 -19.49
C LEU A 60 -51.31 47.65 -19.89
N LYS A 61 -51.13 48.96 -20.15
CA LYS A 61 -49.81 49.53 -20.42
C LYS A 61 -48.90 49.50 -19.19
N GLU A 62 -49.44 49.78 -18.02
CA GLU A 62 -48.69 49.72 -16.75
C GLU A 62 -48.30 48.27 -16.42
N GLU A 63 -49.21 47.31 -16.59
CA GLU A 63 -48.92 45.88 -16.41
C GLU A 63 -47.89 45.34 -17.41
N MET A 64 -47.99 45.72 -18.69
CA MET A 64 -46.98 45.38 -19.70
C MET A 64 -45.60 45.94 -19.35
N SER A 65 -45.54 47.19 -18.86
CA SER A 65 -44.31 47.83 -18.43
C SER A 65 -43.68 47.10 -17.22
N LEU A 66 -44.51 46.75 -16.23
CA LEU A 66 -44.08 46.01 -15.05
C LEU A 66 -43.57 44.61 -15.40
N LEU A 67 -44.26 43.91 -16.30
CA LEU A 67 -43.88 42.58 -16.77
C LEU A 67 -42.55 42.61 -17.54
N ASN A 68 -42.36 43.60 -18.43
CA ASN A 68 -41.09 43.80 -19.14
C ASN A 68 -39.93 44.08 -18.18
N THR A 69 -40.17 44.89 -17.15
CA THR A 69 -39.14 45.22 -16.16
C THR A 69 -38.74 43.98 -15.36
N ARG A 70 -39.71 43.15 -14.95
CA ARG A 70 -39.45 41.88 -14.25
C ARG A 70 -38.70 40.88 -15.13
N ALA A 71 -39.06 40.76 -16.40
CA ALA A 71 -38.36 39.91 -17.37
C ALA A 71 -36.90 40.35 -17.55
N HIS A 72 -36.65 41.67 -17.63
CA HIS A 72 -35.30 42.22 -17.74
C HIS A 72 -34.45 41.95 -16.49
N MET A 73 -35.04 42.03 -15.29
CA MET A 73 -34.33 41.69 -14.04
C MET A 73 -34.01 40.21 -13.92
N LEU A 74 -34.90 39.32 -14.38
CA LEU A 74 -34.63 37.89 -14.45
C LEU A 74 -33.50 37.56 -15.43
N LYS A 75 -33.44 38.26 -16.58
CA LYS A 75 -32.37 38.10 -17.58
C LYS A 75 -30.98 38.40 -17.00
N LYS A 76 -30.86 39.43 -16.15
CA LYS A 76 -29.58 39.80 -15.49
C LYS A 76 -29.09 38.78 -14.44
N LYS A 77 -29.94 37.86 -14.00
CA LYS A 77 -29.57 36.81 -13.03
C LYS A 77 -29.08 35.52 -13.70
N LEU A 78 -29.13 35.44 -15.03
CA LEU A 78 -28.65 34.28 -15.79
C LEU A 78 -27.14 34.42 -16.05
N PRO A 79 -26.35 33.34 -15.91
CA PRO A 79 -24.95 33.33 -16.31
C PRO A 79 -24.80 33.62 -17.82
N PRO A 80 -23.77 34.37 -18.25
CA PRO A 80 -23.55 34.66 -19.66
C PRO A 80 -23.25 33.38 -20.45
N ILE A 81 -23.88 33.26 -21.61
CA ILE A 81 -23.74 32.17 -22.58
C ILE A 81 -22.65 32.60 -23.55
N LEU A 82 -21.47 31.97 -23.49
CA LEU A 82 -20.37 32.29 -24.40
C LEU A 82 -20.41 31.38 -25.64
N ASN A 83 -20.16 31.94 -26.82
CA ASN A 83 -19.96 31.17 -28.05
C ASN A 83 -18.56 30.50 -28.05
N SER A 84 -18.25 29.72 -29.10
CA SER A 84 -16.94 29.06 -29.24
C SER A 84 -15.74 30.02 -29.33
N GLU A 85 -16.00 31.31 -29.53
CA GLU A 85 -14.99 32.38 -29.58
C GLU A 85 -14.91 33.16 -28.25
N GLY A 86 -15.69 32.77 -27.23
CA GLY A 86 -15.70 33.42 -25.93
C GLY A 86 -16.56 34.69 -25.85
N ASN A 87 -17.33 35.00 -26.90
CA ASN A 87 -18.20 36.18 -26.95
C ASN A 87 -19.58 35.88 -26.34
N ASP A 88 -20.14 36.86 -25.63
CA ASP A 88 -21.47 36.76 -25.01
C ASP A 88 -22.58 36.69 -26.07
N PHE A 89 -23.21 35.52 -26.18
CA PHE A 89 -24.26 35.14 -27.13
C PHE A 89 -25.65 35.08 -26.45
N THR A 90 -25.75 35.57 -25.21
CA THR A 90 -26.97 35.49 -24.39
C THR A 90 -28.17 36.18 -25.03
N ASP A 91 -27.94 37.28 -25.76
CA ASP A 91 -29.03 38.04 -26.39
C ASP A 91 -29.63 37.37 -27.63
N GLU A 92 -28.83 36.55 -28.33
CA GLU A 92 -29.24 35.88 -29.55
C GLU A 92 -30.07 34.62 -29.26
N VAL A 93 -29.73 33.90 -28.20
CA VAL A 93 -30.49 32.74 -27.68
C VAL A 93 -31.83 33.18 -27.08
N ASN A 94 -31.89 34.33 -26.42
CA ASN A 94 -33.11 34.84 -25.78
C ASN A 94 -34.17 35.39 -26.75
N ARG A 95 -33.82 35.62 -28.03
CA ARG A 95 -34.82 35.96 -29.06
C ARG A 95 -35.67 34.75 -29.49
N VAL A 96 -35.25 33.53 -29.15
CA VAL A 96 -35.96 32.30 -29.48
C VAL A 96 -36.69 31.81 -28.23
N HIS A 97 -38.00 32.04 -28.16
CA HIS A 97 -38.82 31.59 -27.04
C HIS A 97 -39.01 30.07 -27.10
N PHE A 98 -38.18 29.27 -26.42
CA PHE A 98 -38.40 27.81 -26.36
C PHE A 98 -37.92 27.13 -25.06
N PRO A 99 -38.73 26.22 -24.47
CA PRO A 99 -38.38 25.33 -23.35
C PRO A 99 -37.09 24.51 -23.56
N PHE A 100 -36.69 24.30 -24.82
CA PHE A 100 -35.49 23.54 -25.22
C PHE A 100 -34.16 24.11 -24.71
N ILE A 101 -34.10 25.42 -24.41
CA ILE A 101 -32.85 26.06 -23.96
C ILE A 101 -32.48 25.59 -22.53
N SER A 102 -33.48 25.40 -21.66
CA SER A 102 -33.24 24.94 -20.28
C SER A 102 -32.65 23.52 -20.23
N ASP A 103 -33.16 22.63 -21.09
CA ASP A 103 -32.70 21.24 -21.16
C ASP A 103 -31.29 21.15 -21.75
N LEU A 104 -30.96 21.99 -22.74
CA LEU A 104 -29.61 22.10 -23.28
C LEU A 104 -28.60 22.58 -22.22
N PHE A 105 -28.97 23.54 -21.38
CA PHE A 105 -28.13 23.99 -20.26
C PHE A 105 -27.94 22.92 -19.18
N ALA A 106 -28.99 22.13 -18.89
CA ALA A 106 -28.86 21.00 -17.97
C ALA A 106 -27.90 19.93 -18.54
N PHE A 107 -28.02 19.63 -19.83
CA PHE A 107 -27.15 18.67 -20.52
C PHE A 107 -25.67 19.10 -20.55
N ILE A 108 -25.38 20.37 -20.87
CA ILE A 108 -24.01 20.90 -20.89
C ILE A 108 -23.38 20.82 -19.49
N ARG A 109 -24.11 21.23 -18.45
CA ARG A 109 -23.63 21.13 -17.06
C ARG A 109 -23.35 19.68 -16.64
N MET A 110 -24.25 18.76 -17.00
CA MET A 110 -24.06 17.34 -16.74
C MET A 110 -22.81 16.79 -17.46
N LYS A 111 -22.57 17.17 -18.72
CA LYS A 111 -21.38 16.77 -19.47
C LYS A 111 -20.09 17.26 -18.83
N VAL A 112 -20.04 18.53 -18.45
CA VAL A 112 -18.87 19.11 -17.76
C VAL A 112 -18.61 18.38 -16.44
N GLU A 113 -19.64 18.04 -15.67
CA GLU A 113 -19.44 17.35 -14.39
C GLU A 113 -19.00 15.89 -14.59
N MET A 114 -19.54 15.19 -15.60
CA MET A 114 -19.04 13.86 -15.97
C MET A 114 -17.57 13.89 -16.42
N ASP A 115 -17.17 14.91 -17.17
CA ASP A 115 -15.77 15.04 -17.63
C ASP A 115 -14.83 15.31 -16.46
N LYS A 116 -15.25 16.11 -15.47
CA LYS A 116 -14.50 16.28 -14.21
C LYS A 116 -14.38 14.97 -13.44
N GLU A 117 -15.47 14.22 -13.33
CA GLU A 117 -15.46 12.95 -12.59
C GLU A 117 -14.58 11.92 -13.30
N LYS A 118 -14.61 11.87 -14.63
CA LYS A 118 -13.71 11.05 -15.43
C LYS A 118 -12.24 11.45 -15.20
N ALA A 119 -11.93 12.74 -15.12
CA ALA A 119 -10.59 13.22 -14.81
C ALA A 119 -10.14 12.81 -13.39
N ARG A 120 -11.04 12.91 -12.38
CA ARG A 120 -10.78 12.45 -11.02
C ARG A 120 -10.52 10.95 -10.97
N ALA A 121 -11.35 10.15 -11.63
CA ALA A 121 -11.20 8.70 -11.71
C ALA A 121 -9.86 8.30 -12.36
N ASN A 122 -9.47 8.96 -13.45
CA ASN A 122 -8.18 8.72 -14.11
C ASN A 122 -7.00 9.08 -13.19
N LYS A 123 -7.09 10.21 -12.47
CA LYS A 123 -6.06 10.62 -11.51
C LYS A 123 -5.93 9.61 -10.37
N LEU A 124 -7.05 9.14 -9.83
CA LEU A 124 -7.06 8.12 -8.77
C LEU A 124 -6.48 6.80 -9.27
N LYS A 125 -6.83 6.38 -10.49
CA LYS A 125 -6.27 5.17 -11.12
C LYS A 125 -4.75 5.27 -11.29
N ALA A 126 -4.24 6.43 -11.69
CA ALA A 126 -2.80 6.66 -11.81
C ALA A 126 -2.08 6.60 -10.45
N LEU A 127 -2.67 7.19 -9.41
CA LEU A 127 -2.14 7.11 -8.04
C LEU A 127 -2.14 5.67 -7.53
N TRP A 128 -3.22 4.92 -7.77
CA TRP A 128 -3.31 3.51 -7.40
C TRP A 128 -2.17 2.69 -8.01
N PHE A 129 -1.96 2.78 -9.33
CA PHE A 129 -0.86 2.05 -9.99
C PHE A 129 0.52 2.49 -9.52
N SER A 130 0.71 3.78 -9.22
CA SER A 130 1.98 4.26 -8.67
C SER A 130 2.24 3.67 -7.29
N GLU A 131 1.22 3.55 -6.45
CA GLU A 131 1.37 3.04 -5.09
C GLU A 131 1.55 1.52 -5.10
N GLU A 132 0.79 0.81 -5.95
CA GLU A 132 0.96 -0.63 -6.18
C GLU A 132 2.40 -0.96 -6.63
N LYS A 133 2.97 -0.16 -7.54
CA LYS A 133 4.36 -0.34 -7.99
C LYS A 133 5.35 -0.17 -6.83
N LYS A 134 5.18 0.84 -5.96
CA LYS A 134 6.05 1.03 -4.80
C LYS A 134 5.97 -0.13 -3.83
N ILE A 135 4.76 -0.62 -3.54
CA ILE A 135 4.54 -1.76 -2.65
C ILE A 135 5.25 -3.01 -3.19
N ILE A 136 5.19 -3.25 -4.51
CA ILE A 136 5.89 -4.37 -5.14
C ILE A 136 7.41 -4.22 -5.00
N GLU A 137 7.94 -3.01 -5.22
CA GLU A 137 9.38 -2.75 -5.09
C GLU A 137 9.86 -2.92 -3.64
N GLU A 138 9.13 -2.40 -2.65
CA GLU A 138 9.44 -2.56 -1.23
C GLU A 138 9.36 -4.02 -0.79
N ARG A 139 8.34 -4.77 -1.24
CA ARG A 139 8.25 -6.21 -1.00
C ARG A 139 9.45 -6.97 -1.55
N SER A 140 9.95 -6.59 -2.73
CA SER A 140 11.15 -7.19 -3.31
C SER A 140 12.37 -6.92 -2.43
N LYS A 141 12.57 -5.67 -2.00
CA LYS A 141 13.71 -5.30 -1.12
C LYS A 141 13.68 -6.06 0.19
N LEU A 142 12.51 -6.14 0.84
CA LEU A 142 12.34 -6.90 2.08
C LEU A 142 12.60 -8.40 1.88
N LYS A 143 12.25 -8.94 0.71
CA LYS A 143 12.51 -10.34 0.37
C LYS A 143 14.01 -10.62 0.23
N ASP A 144 14.73 -9.72 -0.44
CA ASP A 144 16.19 -9.81 -0.60
C ASP A 144 16.89 -9.72 0.77
N GLU A 145 16.47 -8.79 1.63
CA GLU A 145 16.97 -8.67 3.01
C GLU A 145 16.68 -9.93 3.83
N GLU A 146 15.46 -10.48 3.75
CA GLU A 146 15.09 -11.71 4.45
C GLU A 146 16.01 -12.88 4.08
N ASP A 147 16.29 -13.04 2.80
CA ASP A 147 17.14 -14.12 2.31
C ASP A 147 18.62 -13.91 2.69
N GLU A 148 19.12 -12.66 2.71
CA GLU A 148 20.44 -12.34 3.25
C GLU A 148 20.55 -12.72 4.74
N TRP A 149 19.54 -12.39 5.55
CA TRP A 149 19.51 -12.73 6.97
C TRP A 149 19.47 -14.23 7.21
N LYS A 150 18.73 -14.99 6.39
CA LYS A 150 18.73 -16.46 6.45
C LYS A 150 20.12 -17.04 6.20
N GLU A 151 20.84 -16.54 5.20
CA GLU A 151 22.21 -17.00 4.94
C GLU A 151 23.17 -16.62 6.07
N LYS A 152 23.05 -15.42 6.65
CA LYS A 152 23.82 -15.02 7.84
C LYS A 152 23.56 -15.95 9.03
N ILE A 153 22.31 -16.36 9.25
CA ILE A 153 21.95 -17.30 10.32
C ILE A 153 22.60 -18.66 10.09
N LYS A 154 22.47 -19.23 8.88
CA LYS A 154 23.13 -20.51 8.53
C LYS A 154 24.64 -20.46 8.75
N MET A 155 25.28 -19.35 8.36
CA MET A 155 26.72 -19.18 8.54
C MET A 155 27.10 -19.06 10.02
N LYS A 156 26.29 -18.36 10.82
CA LYS A 156 26.47 -18.28 12.28
C LYS A 156 26.32 -19.66 12.93
N GLU A 157 25.33 -20.46 12.54
CA GLU A 157 25.14 -21.82 13.04
C GLU A 157 26.37 -22.69 12.72
N LYS A 158 26.86 -22.65 11.47
CA LYS A 158 28.07 -23.37 11.07
C LYS A 158 29.30 -22.95 11.90
N LEU A 159 29.46 -21.66 12.14
CA LEU A 159 30.56 -21.14 12.96
C LEU A 159 30.43 -21.59 14.42
N THR A 160 29.21 -21.58 14.97
CA THR A 160 28.93 -22.02 16.34
C THR A 160 29.27 -23.50 16.51
N SER A 161 28.87 -24.35 15.55
CA SER A 161 29.24 -25.77 15.56
C SER A 161 30.76 -25.96 15.52
N LYS A 162 31.48 -25.18 14.71
CA LYS A 162 32.95 -25.29 14.64
C LYS A 162 33.63 -24.84 15.92
N VAL A 163 33.14 -23.78 16.56
CA VAL A 163 33.64 -23.32 17.85
C VAL A 163 33.43 -24.37 18.93
N ASN A 164 32.26 -25.01 18.97
CA ASN A 164 31.99 -26.08 19.93
C ASN A 164 32.91 -27.30 19.71
N GLU A 165 33.11 -27.71 18.45
CA GLU A 165 34.05 -28.80 18.11
C GLU A 165 35.48 -28.48 18.57
N LEU A 166 35.94 -27.24 18.37
CA LEU A 166 37.26 -26.81 18.82
C LEU A 166 37.36 -26.75 20.34
N HIS A 167 36.32 -26.29 21.04
CA HIS A 167 36.28 -26.31 22.50
C HIS A 167 36.37 -27.74 23.04
N GLU A 168 35.66 -28.69 22.43
CA GLU A 168 35.70 -30.10 22.83
C GLU A 168 37.10 -30.70 22.61
N GLN A 169 37.74 -30.44 21.46
CA GLN A 169 39.12 -30.86 21.18
C GLN A 169 40.13 -30.27 22.17
N ILE A 170 40.00 -28.99 22.53
CA ILE A 170 40.85 -28.35 23.54
C ILE A 170 40.65 -28.99 24.91
N PHE A 171 39.39 -29.23 25.28
CA PHE A 171 39.05 -29.85 26.55
C PHE A 171 39.63 -31.27 26.66
N GLU A 172 39.41 -32.12 25.65
CA GLU A 172 39.96 -33.48 25.59
C GLU A 172 41.49 -33.49 25.68
N LYS A 173 42.15 -32.60 24.93
CA LYS A 173 43.61 -32.49 24.97
C LYS A 173 44.11 -32.06 26.34
N THR A 174 43.46 -31.08 26.96
CA THR A 174 43.86 -30.56 28.28
C THR A 174 43.71 -31.63 29.36
N VAL A 175 42.59 -32.35 29.37
CA VAL A 175 42.35 -33.45 30.31
C VAL A 175 43.33 -34.61 30.06
N GLY A 176 43.62 -34.93 28.81
CA GLY A 176 44.62 -35.95 28.45
C GLY A 176 46.02 -35.56 28.93
N ASP A 177 46.43 -34.31 28.72
CA ASP A 177 47.73 -33.79 29.16
C ASP A 177 47.85 -33.77 30.70
N GLU A 178 46.79 -33.39 31.42
CA GLU A 178 46.74 -33.47 32.89
C GLU A 178 46.85 -34.91 33.40
N LEU A 179 46.11 -35.85 32.79
CA LEU A 179 46.16 -37.27 33.17
C LEU A 179 47.57 -37.84 32.94
N ASN A 180 48.19 -37.51 31.81
CA ASN A 180 49.55 -37.93 31.49
C ASN A 180 50.57 -37.38 32.51
N PHE A 181 50.42 -36.11 32.90
CA PHE A 181 51.28 -35.50 33.92
C PHE A 181 51.15 -36.20 35.29
N ILE A 182 49.92 -36.51 35.72
CA ILE A 182 49.67 -37.22 36.97
C ILE A 182 50.27 -38.64 36.93
N GLN A 183 50.07 -39.37 35.84
CA GLN A 183 50.61 -40.73 35.67
C GLN A 183 52.15 -40.73 35.72
N HIS A 184 52.80 -39.79 35.02
CA HIS A 184 54.25 -39.67 35.04
C HIS A 184 54.77 -39.38 36.46
N ASN A 185 54.17 -38.44 37.18
CA ASN A 185 54.58 -38.13 38.56
C ASN A 185 54.38 -39.30 39.50
N LEU A 186 53.28 -40.06 39.37
CA LEU A 186 53.05 -41.25 40.17
C LEU A 186 54.13 -42.31 39.95
N LEU A 187 54.55 -42.52 38.70
CA LEU A 187 55.63 -43.46 38.36
C LEU A 187 56.95 -43.03 39.02
N VAL A 188 57.31 -41.75 38.90
CA VAL A 188 58.54 -41.20 39.49
C VAL A 188 58.55 -41.33 41.02
N GLU A 189 57.44 -41.00 41.69
CA GLU A 189 57.36 -41.12 43.15
C GLU A 189 57.35 -42.58 43.62
N THR A 190 56.79 -43.50 42.82
CA THR A 190 56.84 -44.94 43.09
C THR A 190 58.29 -45.46 43.01
N ASP A 191 59.06 -45.04 41.99
CA ASP A 191 60.46 -45.42 41.85
C ASP A 191 61.32 -44.85 42.98
N ARG A 192 61.07 -43.61 43.41
CA ARG A 192 61.74 -43.01 44.57
C ARG A 192 61.42 -43.78 45.84
N TYR A 193 60.15 -44.13 46.07
CA TYR A 193 59.76 -44.93 47.23
C TYR A 193 60.45 -46.30 47.25
N ASN A 194 60.48 -47.00 46.11
CA ASN A 194 61.14 -48.30 46.01
C ASN A 194 62.64 -48.20 46.29
N THR A 195 63.29 -47.16 45.77
CA THR A 195 64.71 -46.88 46.05
C THR A 195 64.94 -46.66 47.54
N LEU A 196 64.14 -45.78 48.16
CA LEU A 196 64.24 -45.49 49.60
C LEU A 196 63.98 -46.74 50.45
N ARG A 197 63.07 -47.62 50.01
CA ARG A 197 62.79 -48.89 50.67
C ARG A 197 64.00 -49.81 50.63
N ILE A 198 64.67 -49.94 49.49
CA ILE A 198 65.90 -50.74 49.34
C ILE A 198 67.02 -50.17 50.22
N ASP A 199 67.20 -48.85 50.23
CA ASP A 199 68.19 -48.19 51.07
C ASP A 199 67.92 -48.46 52.57
N PHE A 200 66.66 -48.42 52.97
CA PHE A 200 66.24 -48.71 54.34
C PHE A 200 66.46 -50.19 54.71
N GLU A 201 66.06 -51.13 53.86
CA GLU A 201 66.31 -52.57 54.03
C GLU A 201 67.82 -52.86 54.15
N THR A 202 68.64 -52.17 53.34
CA THR A 202 70.11 -52.27 53.39
C THR A 202 70.65 -51.73 54.71
N PHE A 203 70.13 -50.59 55.17
CA PHE A 203 70.52 -50.01 56.45
C PHE A 203 70.15 -50.91 57.63
N GLU A 204 68.95 -51.51 57.63
CA GLU A 204 68.55 -52.48 58.66
C GLU A 204 69.51 -53.69 58.69
N GLN A 205 69.92 -54.21 57.52
CA GLN A 205 70.89 -55.30 57.45
C GLN A 205 72.24 -54.90 58.04
N ILE A 206 72.74 -53.70 57.71
CA ILE A 206 73.99 -53.18 58.28
C ILE A 206 73.89 -53.06 59.80
N VAL A 207 72.79 -52.52 60.33
CA VAL A 207 72.58 -52.40 61.78
C VAL A 207 72.60 -53.78 62.45
N GLN A 208 71.83 -54.74 61.93
CA GLN A 208 71.82 -56.12 62.47
C GLN A 208 73.20 -56.77 62.44
N GLN A 209 73.95 -56.59 61.35
CA GLN A 209 75.29 -57.14 61.22
C GLN A 209 76.26 -56.50 62.22
N THR A 210 76.18 -55.17 62.39
CA THR A 210 77.00 -54.44 63.36
C THR A 210 76.68 -54.86 64.80
N GLU A 211 75.40 -55.02 65.16
CA GLU A 211 74.98 -55.52 66.48
C GLU A 211 75.51 -56.93 66.78
N GLN A 212 75.50 -57.82 65.78
CA GLN A 212 76.07 -59.17 65.90
C GLN A 212 77.58 -59.14 66.12
N GLU A 213 78.30 -58.31 65.37
CA GLU A 213 79.75 -58.11 65.52
C GLU A 213 80.09 -57.55 66.91
N LEU A 214 79.34 -56.57 67.39
CA LEU A 214 79.52 -55.96 68.72
C LEU A 214 79.30 -57.00 69.83
N SER A 215 78.22 -57.79 69.74
CA SER A 215 77.96 -58.90 70.68
C SER A 215 79.06 -59.97 70.66
N HIS A 216 79.61 -60.27 69.47
CA HIS A 216 80.74 -61.19 69.36
C HIS A 216 81.99 -60.62 70.03
N GLN A 217 82.30 -59.35 69.80
CA GLN A 217 83.46 -58.67 70.38
C GLN A 217 83.37 -58.59 71.91
N GLU A 218 82.19 -58.30 72.46
CA GLU A 218 81.92 -58.31 73.90
C GLU A 218 82.18 -59.70 74.51
N LYS A 219 81.70 -60.78 73.86
CA LYS A 219 81.94 -62.16 74.31
C LYS A 219 83.42 -62.53 74.27
N VAL A 220 84.14 -62.14 73.22
CA VAL A 220 85.59 -62.39 73.10
C VAL A 220 86.36 -61.63 74.19
N CYS A 221 86.03 -60.35 74.43
CA CYS A 221 86.65 -59.56 75.51
C CYS A 221 86.42 -60.20 76.90
N LEU A 222 85.19 -60.62 77.21
CA LEU A 222 84.86 -61.30 78.46
C LEU A 222 85.62 -62.63 78.64
N PHE A 223 85.84 -63.38 77.55
CA PHE A 223 86.67 -64.59 77.59
C PHE A 223 88.14 -64.29 77.83
N SER A 224 88.70 -63.24 77.22
CA SER A 224 90.09 -62.84 77.44
C SER A 224 90.38 -62.28 78.83
N VAL A 225 89.37 -61.72 79.52
CA VAL A 225 89.52 -61.25 80.91
C VAL A 225 89.45 -62.40 81.93
N ASN A 226 88.80 -63.52 81.60
CA ASN A 226 88.71 -64.71 82.48
C ASN A 226 89.89 -65.70 82.31
N LEU A 227 90.85 -65.40 81.43
CA LEU A 227 92.03 -66.24 81.15
C LEU A 227 93.37 -65.64 81.66
N ASN A 228 93.31 -64.50 82.36
CA ASN A 228 94.41 -63.94 83.17
C ASN A 228 94.07 -64.07 84.67
#